data_AF-A0A2R6AH89-F1
#
_entry.id   AF-A0A2R6AH89-F1
#
_cell.length_a   1.000
_cell.length_b   1.000
_cell.length_c   1.000
_cell.angle_alpha   90.00
_cell.angle_beta   90.00
_cell.angle_gamma   90.00
#
_symmetry.space_group_name_H-M   'P 1'
#
loop_
_entity.id
_entity.type
_entity.pdbx_description
1 polymer ?
#
loop_
_entity_poly.entity_id
_entity_poly.type
_entity_poly.pdbx_seq_one_letter_code
_entity_poly.pdbx_strand_id
1 'polypeptide(L)'
;MRDVFRLYLTKTQERMLAGEFGEASSKAMEILVALGKIYGAPRLVRCTSAQISGVSYKNIGDAGADFLWDLAQKGARVRIPSYINPAGMDLNRFEEMRLDHKFIEGQNRILQAYRKMGVNLSLTCAPYQIGVEPHLGEHVA
;
A
#
# COMPACT_ATOMS: atom_id res chain seq x y z
N MET A 1 -0.43 23.45 -30.55
CA MET A 1 0.26 22.56 -29.59
C MET A 1 -0.65 22.42 -28.39
N ARG A 2 -1.10 21.20 -28.05
CA ARG A 2 -1.94 20.99 -26.87
C ARG A 2 -1.06 21.24 -25.63
N ASP A 3 -1.51 22.10 -24.72
CA ASP A 3 -0.93 22.26 -23.40
C ASP A 3 -0.72 20.88 -22.78
N VAL A 4 0.54 20.50 -22.58
CA VAL A 4 0.88 19.29 -21.83
C VAL A 4 0.54 19.62 -20.39
N PHE A 5 -0.60 19.13 -19.89
CA PHE A 5 -1.00 19.29 -18.50
C PHE A 5 0.14 18.85 -17.58
N ARG A 6 0.82 19.83 -16.97
CA ARG A 6 1.87 19.57 -16.00
C ARG A 6 1.20 19.23 -14.68
N LEU A 7 1.41 18.00 -14.19
CA LEU A 7 0.95 17.58 -12.86
C LEU A 7 1.45 18.58 -11.81
N TYR A 8 0.53 19.24 -11.13
CA TYR A 8 0.83 20.12 -10.02
C TYR A 8 1.08 19.30 -8.75
N LEU A 9 2.23 19.55 -8.11
CA LEU A 9 2.59 19.03 -6.81
C LEU A 9 2.61 20.16 -5.79
N THR A 10 2.04 19.91 -4.62
CA THR A 10 2.20 20.79 -3.46
C THR A 10 3.65 20.80 -2.97
N LYS A 11 4.05 21.81 -2.19
CA LYS A 11 5.39 21.89 -1.59
C LYS A 11 5.75 20.62 -0.80
N THR A 12 4.80 20.06 -0.06
CA THR A 12 5.03 18.80 0.67
C THR A 12 5.28 17.62 -0.28
N GLN A 13 4.54 17.52 -1.38
CA GLN A 13 4.71 16.46 -2.38
C GLN A 13 6.03 16.60 -3.15
N GLU A 14 6.46 17.83 -3.45
CA GLU A 14 7.78 18.11 -4.04
C GLU A 14 8.90 17.64 -3.10
N ARG A 15 8.80 17.95 -1.81
CA ARG A 15 9.76 17.51 -0.78
C ARG A 15 9.76 15.99 -0.58
N MET A 16 8.60 15.33 -0.66
CA MET A 16 8.50 13.86 -0.67
C MET A 16 9.21 13.26 -1.87
N LEU A 17 8.98 13.81 -3.07
CA LEU A 17 9.66 13.38 -4.29
C LEU A 17 11.19 13.59 -4.19
N ALA A 18 11.63 14.69 -3.59
CA ALA A 18 13.05 15.02 -3.40
C ALA A 18 13.75 14.16 -2.33
N GLY A 19 13.05 13.27 -1.62
CA GLY A 19 13.66 12.35 -0.66
C GLY A 19 13.74 12.86 0.77
N GLU A 20 13.23 14.06 1.07
CA GLU A 20 13.27 14.63 2.44
C GLU A 20 12.46 13.81 3.46
N PHE A 21 11.61 12.91 2.99
CA PHE A 21 10.79 12.02 3.80
C PHE A 21 11.21 10.54 3.70
N GLY A 22 12.45 10.29 3.29
CA GLY A 22 13.03 8.96 3.16
C GLY A 22 12.79 8.32 1.79
N GLU A 23 13.61 7.30 1.51
CA GLU A 23 13.68 6.61 0.21
C GLU A 23 12.32 6.02 -0.21
N ALA A 24 11.63 5.33 0.70
CA ALA A 24 10.34 4.73 0.43
C ALA A 24 9.27 5.76 0.01
N SER A 25 9.24 6.93 0.67
CA SER A 25 8.31 8.01 0.33
C SER A 25 8.61 8.60 -1.04
N SER A 26 9.89 8.82 -1.35
CA SER A 26 10.32 9.32 -2.67
C SER A 26 9.97 8.32 -3.76
N LYS A 27 10.24 7.02 -3.54
CA LYS A 27 9.91 5.98 -4.52
C LYS A 27 8.41 5.86 -4.80
N ALA A 28 7.59 5.93 -3.76
CA ALA A 28 6.13 5.96 -3.91
C ALA A 28 5.67 7.22 -4.69
N MET A 29 6.27 8.38 -4.42
CA MET A 29 5.96 9.61 -5.15
C MET A 29 6.41 9.57 -6.61
N GLU A 30 7.54 8.95 -6.94
CA GLU A 30 7.97 8.72 -8.33
C GLU A 30 6.89 7.96 -9.12
N ILE A 31 6.35 6.89 -8.52
CA ILE A 31 5.28 6.08 -9.11
C ILE A 31 4.02 6.93 -9.33
N LEU A 32 3.58 7.66 -8.31
CA LEU A 32 2.39 8.53 -8.41
C LEU A 32 2.56 9.63 -9.47
N VAL A 33 3.74 10.23 -9.57
CA VAL A 33 4.05 11.24 -10.59
C VAL A 33 4.07 10.63 -11.98
N ALA A 34 4.66 9.44 -12.15
CA ALA A 34 4.66 8.73 -13.42
C ALA A 34 3.24 8.41 -13.88
N LEU A 35 2.40 7.85 -12.98
CA LEU A 35 1.00 7.58 -13.26
C LEU A 35 0.22 8.86 -13.57
N GLY A 36 0.42 9.92 -12.79
CA GLY A 36 -0.22 11.22 -13.04
C GLY A 36 0.12 11.79 -14.41
N LYS A 37 1.36 11.66 -14.87
CA LYS A 37 1.77 12.05 -16.23
C LYS A 37 1.11 11.19 -17.30
N ILE A 38 1.07 9.86 -17.12
CA ILE A 38 0.44 8.92 -18.06
C ILE A 38 -1.05 9.23 -18.23
N TYR A 39 -1.75 9.53 -17.13
CA TYR A 39 -3.17 9.83 -17.16
C TYR A 39 -3.49 11.30 -17.44
N GLY A 40 -2.50 12.17 -17.65
CA GLY A 40 -2.71 13.60 -17.83
C GLY A 40 -3.38 14.28 -16.62
N ALA A 41 -3.13 13.77 -15.42
CA ALA A 41 -3.74 14.26 -14.19
C ALA A 41 -3.22 15.67 -13.86
N PRO A 42 -4.11 16.64 -13.55
CA PRO A 42 -3.69 17.99 -13.22
C PRO A 42 -3.11 18.10 -11.80
N ARG A 43 -3.51 17.21 -10.88
CA ARG A 43 -3.05 17.17 -9.48
C ARG A 43 -3.31 15.80 -8.86
N LEU A 44 -2.64 15.51 -7.75
CA LEU A 44 -2.97 14.37 -6.89
C LEU A 44 -4.18 14.70 -5.98
N VAL A 45 -4.96 13.68 -5.63
CA VAL A 45 -6.08 13.79 -4.67
C VAL A 45 -5.62 13.26 -3.31
N ARG A 46 -5.97 13.97 -2.24
CA ARG A 46 -5.70 13.53 -0.87
C ARG A 46 -6.75 12.50 -0.46
N CYS A 47 -6.31 11.36 0.05
CA CYS A 47 -7.18 10.36 0.66
C CYS A 47 -7.11 10.43 2.19
N THR A 48 -8.19 10.03 2.86
CA THR A 48 -8.29 9.96 4.33
C THR A 48 -7.95 8.58 4.87
N SER A 49 -8.16 7.53 4.07
CA SER A 49 -7.74 6.15 4.36
C SER A 49 -7.39 5.38 3.07
N ALA A 50 -6.77 4.22 3.23
CA ALA A 50 -6.46 3.32 2.11
C ALA A 50 -6.71 1.83 2.46
N GLN A 51 -7.22 1.06 1.50
CA GLN A 51 -7.39 -0.39 1.57
C GLN A 51 -6.44 -1.07 0.57
N ILE A 52 -5.38 -1.69 1.09
CA ILE A 52 -4.34 -2.31 0.27
C ILE A 52 -4.82 -3.68 -0.21
N SER A 53 -4.88 -3.82 -1.54
CA SER A 53 -5.24 -5.06 -2.24
C SER A 53 -4.01 -5.88 -2.63
N GLY A 54 -4.22 -7.13 -3.09
CA GLY A 54 -3.12 -7.97 -3.58
C GLY A 54 -2.16 -8.47 -2.49
N VAL A 55 -2.67 -8.74 -1.30
CA VAL A 55 -1.88 -9.07 -0.09
C VAL A 55 -1.46 -10.54 -0.04
N SER A 56 -2.03 -11.38 -0.91
CA SER A 56 -1.72 -12.81 -0.95
C SER A 56 -0.34 -13.08 -1.54
N TYR A 57 0.42 -13.97 -0.90
CA TYR A 57 1.69 -14.47 -1.42
C TYR A 57 1.52 -15.12 -2.80
N LYS A 58 0.34 -15.71 -3.08
CA LYS A 58 0.01 -16.24 -4.42
C LYS A 58 0.10 -15.17 -5.52
N ASN A 59 -0.24 -13.93 -5.20
CA ASN A 59 -0.33 -12.85 -6.16
C ASN A 59 1.01 -12.16 -6.37
N ILE A 60 1.75 -11.90 -5.28
CA ILE A 60 2.96 -11.06 -5.35
C ILE A 60 4.27 -11.85 -5.27
N GLY A 61 4.21 -13.12 -4.84
CA GLY A 61 5.33 -14.04 -4.79
C GLY A 61 6.53 -13.54 -3.97
N ASP A 62 7.68 -14.17 -4.21
CA ASP A 62 8.94 -13.84 -3.54
C ASP A 62 9.36 -12.38 -3.79
N ALA A 63 9.28 -11.94 -5.05
CA ALA A 63 9.69 -10.59 -5.43
C ALA A 63 8.88 -9.50 -4.71
N GLY A 64 7.55 -9.69 -4.60
CA GLY A 64 6.70 -8.77 -3.86
C GLY A 64 6.92 -8.83 -2.35
N ALA A 65 7.12 -10.02 -1.79
CA ALA A 65 7.40 -10.18 -0.37
C ALA A 65 8.74 -9.51 0.02
N ASP A 66 9.78 -9.67 -0.80
CA ASP A 66 11.08 -9.04 -0.60
C ASP A 66 11.03 -7.53 -0.79
N PHE A 67 10.30 -7.04 -1.79
CA PHE A 67 10.08 -5.62 -1.99
C PHE A 67 9.40 -4.97 -0.79
N LEU A 68 8.32 -5.58 -0.28
CA LEU A 68 7.63 -5.08 0.92
C LEU A 68 8.53 -5.11 2.16
N TRP A 69 9.32 -6.18 2.31
CA TRP A 69 10.26 -6.30 3.42
C TRP A 69 11.36 -5.24 3.35
N ASP A 70 11.95 -5.00 2.18
CA ASP A 70 12.96 -3.96 1.97
C ASP A 70 12.42 -2.57 2.33
N LEU A 71 11.22 -2.21 1.85
CA LEU A 71 10.55 -0.97 2.22
C LEU A 71 10.40 -0.84 3.75
N ALA A 72 9.94 -1.91 4.40
CA ALA A 72 9.77 -1.93 5.85
C ALA A 72 11.11 -1.79 6.59
N GLN A 73 12.21 -2.37 6.09
CA GLN A 73 13.55 -2.22 6.67
C GLN A 73 14.12 -0.82 6.49
N LYS A 74 13.84 -0.18 5.35
CA LYS A 74 14.19 1.22 5.06
C LYS A 74 13.34 2.24 5.82
N GLY A 75 12.53 1.79 6.78
CA GLY A 75 11.76 2.66 7.66
C GLY A 75 10.46 3.18 7.05
N ALA A 76 9.94 2.56 5.99
CA ALA A 76 8.64 2.94 5.44
C ALA A 76 7.54 2.90 6.52
N ARG A 77 6.65 3.89 6.45
CA ARG A 77 5.50 4.04 7.33
C ARG A 77 4.31 4.60 6.54
N VAL A 78 3.13 4.07 6.79
CA VAL A 78 1.90 4.69 6.29
C VAL A 78 1.63 6.02 7.00
N ARG A 79 1.00 6.96 6.31
CA ARG A 79 0.68 8.31 6.81
C ARG A 79 -0.80 8.53 7.09
N ILE A 80 -1.65 7.63 6.60
CA ILE A 80 -3.09 7.62 6.81
C ILE A 80 -3.50 6.23 7.28
N PRO A 81 -4.62 6.08 8.00
CA PRO A 81 -5.18 4.78 8.32
C PRO A 81 -5.22 3.88 7.08
N SER A 82 -4.46 2.79 7.15
CA SER A 82 -4.30 1.85 6.05
C SER A 82 -4.66 0.46 6.54
N TYR A 83 -5.38 -0.27 5.70
CA TYR A 83 -5.97 -1.57 6.00
C TYR A 83 -5.60 -2.54 4.88
N ILE A 84 -5.71 -3.85 5.11
CA ILE A 84 -5.35 -4.86 4.10
C ILE A 84 -6.51 -5.81 3.82
N ASN A 85 -6.62 -6.18 2.55
CA ASN A 85 -7.45 -7.30 2.13
C ASN A 85 -7.01 -8.62 2.81
N PRO A 86 -7.84 -9.68 2.70
CA PRO A 86 -7.51 -10.98 3.26
C PRO A 86 -6.14 -11.46 2.79
N ALA A 87 -5.43 -12.13 3.70
CA ALA A 87 -4.24 -12.88 3.36
C ALA A 87 -4.58 -14.06 2.44
N GLY A 88 -3.56 -14.65 1.82
CA GLY A 88 -3.71 -15.87 1.02
C GLY A 88 -4.02 -17.13 1.84
N MET A 89 -4.13 -17.02 3.17
CA MET A 89 -4.43 -18.11 4.09
C MET A 89 -5.23 -17.62 5.30
N ASP A 90 -5.97 -18.54 5.92
CA ASP A 90 -6.52 -18.34 7.26
C ASP A 90 -5.38 -18.43 8.28
N LEU A 91 -5.17 -17.39 9.08
CA LEU A 91 -4.03 -17.33 10.01
C LEU A 91 -4.18 -18.25 11.23
N ASN A 92 -5.40 -18.67 11.55
CA ASN A 92 -5.70 -19.55 12.68
C ASN A 92 -5.86 -21.01 12.24
N ARG A 93 -6.18 -21.25 10.97
CA ARG A 93 -6.50 -22.58 10.42
C ARG A 93 -5.65 -22.95 9.21
N PHE A 94 -4.47 -22.33 9.03
CA PHE A 94 -3.60 -22.58 7.88
C PHE A 94 -3.17 -24.06 7.77
N GLU A 95 -3.07 -24.78 8.89
CA GLU A 95 -2.73 -26.21 8.90
C GLU A 95 -3.80 -27.07 8.20
N GLU A 96 -5.07 -26.69 8.30
CA GLU A 96 -6.18 -27.39 7.63
C GLU A 96 -6.18 -27.15 6.11
N MET A 97 -5.54 -26.07 5.66
CA MET A 97 -5.53 -25.65 4.25
C MET A 97 -4.52 -26.42 3.39
N ARG A 98 -3.67 -27.29 4.00
CA ARG A 98 -2.67 -28.11 3.29
C ARG A 98 -1.78 -27.29 2.35
N LEU A 99 -1.38 -26.11 2.80
CA LEU A 99 -0.50 -25.21 2.06
C LEU A 99 0.96 -25.65 2.19
N ASP A 100 1.77 -25.37 1.17
CA ASP A 100 3.20 -25.61 1.26
C ASP A 100 3.87 -24.64 2.26
N HIS A 101 4.96 -25.09 2.88
CA HIS A 101 5.69 -24.29 3.88
C HIS A 101 6.17 -22.95 3.33
N LYS A 102 6.59 -22.91 2.05
CA LYS A 102 7.08 -21.69 1.40
C LYS A 102 5.97 -20.63 1.32
N PHE A 103 4.75 -21.06 1.03
CA PHE A 103 3.58 -20.20 0.98
C PHE A 103 3.28 -19.59 2.34
N ILE A 104 3.29 -20.41 3.40
CA ILE A 104 3.03 -19.97 4.77
C ILE A 104 4.09 -18.95 5.21
N GLU A 105 5.37 -19.25 4.99
CA GLU A 105 6.48 -18.34 5.31
C GLU A 105 6.41 -17.03 4.52
N GLY A 106 6.18 -17.11 3.21
CA GLY A 106 6.03 -15.96 2.34
C GLY A 106 4.85 -15.07 2.74
N GLN A 107 3.70 -15.67 3.04
CA GLN A 107 2.52 -14.93 3.51
C GLN A 107 2.78 -14.26 4.85
N ASN A 108 3.44 -14.93 5.80
CA ASN A 108 3.79 -14.37 7.09
C ASN A 108 4.79 -13.21 6.96
N ARG A 109 5.78 -13.33 6.05
CA ARG A 109 6.74 -12.25 5.75
C ARG A 109 6.04 -10.99 5.24
N ILE A 110 5.05 -11.15 4.36
CA ILE A 110 4.21 -10.03 3.86
C ILE A 110 3.46 -9.36 5.01
N LEU A 111 2.81 -10.13 5.88
CA LEU A 111 2.06 -9.58 7.02
C LEU A 111 2.97 -8.89 8.02
N GLN A 112 4.16 -9.41 8.27
CA GLN A 112 5.17 -8.78 9.13
C GLN A 112 5.68 -7.46 8.53
N ALA A 113 5.90 -7.39 7.21
CA ALA A 113 6.28 -6.15 6.54
C ALA A 113 5.19 -5.07 6.70
N TYR A 114 3.93 -5.42 6.44
CA TYR A 114 2.80 -4.50 6.63
C TYR A 114 2.66 -4.02 8.08
N ARG A 115 2.74 -4.94 9.06
CA ARG A 115 2.72 -4.59 10.48
C ARG A 115 3.87 -3.64 10.84
N LYS A 116 5.09 -3.91 10.35
CA LYS A 116 6.25 -3.04 10.58
C LYS A 116 6.02 -1.64 9.99
N MET A 117 5.36 -1.53 8.83
CA MET A 117 5.00 -0.24 8.22
C MET A 117 3.82 0.49 8.90
N GLY A 118 3.19 -0.09 9.93
CA GLY A 118 2.07 0.50 10.66
C GLY A 118 0.71 0.30 9.98
N VAL A 119 0.59 -0.70 9.11
CA VAL A 119 -0.68 -1.05 8.47
C VAL A 119 -1.54 -1.90 9.41
N ASN A 120 -2.84 -1.62 9.44
CA ASN A 120 -3.81 -2.42 10.19
C ASN A 120 -4.09 -3.73 9.44
N LEU A 121 -3.81 -4.86 10.10
CA LEU A 121 -4.08 -6.18 9.54
C LEU A 121 -5.57 -6.56 9.70
N SER A 122 -6.45 -5.82 9.05
CA SER A 122 -7.91 -6.04 9.09
C SER A 122 -8.33 -7.35 8.42
N LEU A 123 -7.56 -7.82 7.42
CA LEU A 123 -7.72 -9.11 6.75
C LEU A 123 -9.14 -9.33 6.21
N THR A 124 -9.77 -8.26 5.73
CA THR A 124 -11.13 -8.29 5.15
C THR A 124 -11.19 -7.36 3.96
N CYS A 125 -11.93 -7.76 2.92
CA CYS A 125 -12.29 -6.89 1.81
C CYS A 125 -13.54 -6.04 2.11
N ALA A 126 -14.20 -6.30 3.24
CA ALA A 126 -15.37 -5.59 3.72
C ALA A 126 -15.04 -4.82 5.02
N PRO A 127 -14.16 -3.80 4.95
CA PRO A 127 -13.68 -3.08 6.14
C PRO A 127 -14.80 -2.28 6.84
N TYR A 128 -15.89 -1.95 6.13
CA TYR A 128 -17.10 -1.35 6.69
C TYR A 128 -17.81 -2.29 7.70
N GLN A 129 -17.67 -3.61 7.57
CA GLN A 129 -18.25 -4.55 8.56
C GLN A 129 -17.52 -4.54 9.90
N ILE A 130 -16.34 -3.92 9.96
CA ILE A 130 -15.53 -3.77 11.17
C ILE A 130 -15.36 -2.30 11.59
N GLY A 131 -16.25 -1.42 11.11
CA GLY A 131 -16.31 -0.01 11.52
C GLY A 131 -15.35 0.94 10.81
N VAL A 132 -14.73 0.51 9.70
CA VAL A 132 -13.95 1.41 8.83
C VAL A 132 -14.88 1.98 7.77
N GLU A 133 -15.56 3.06 8.13
CA GLU A 133 -16.55 3.72 7.28
C GLU A 133 -16.08 5.15 6.94
N PRO A 134 -15.99 5.51 5.64
CA PRO A 134 -15.68 6.88 5.24
C PRO A 134 -16.88 7.80 5.48
N HIS A 135 -16.60 9.04 5.82
CA HIS A 135 -17.63 10.07 5.91
C HIS A 135 -17.96 10.68 4.55
N LEU A 136 -19.15 11.30 4.43
CA LEU A 136 -19.55 12.01 3.22
C LEU A 136 -18.52 13.09 2.87
N GLY A 137 -18.02 13.05 1.62
CA GLY A 137 -17.02 13.98 1.10
C GLY A 137 -15.57 13.54 1.31
N GLU A 138 -15.32 12.42 1.98
CA GLU A 138 -13.99 11.84 2.05
C GLU A 138 -13.60 11.08 0.78
N HIS A 139 -12.31 11.06 0.49
CA HIS A 139 -11.73 10.23 -0.56
C HIS A 139 -10.97 9.06 0.08
N VAL A 140 -11.25 7.85 -0.39
CA VAL A 140 -10.52 6.63 0.02
C VAL A 140 -9.71 6.09 -1.17
N ALA A 141 -8.67 5.32 -0.89
CA ALA A 141 -7.82 4.67 -1.89
C ALA A 141 -7.81 3.15 -1.77
#